data_AF-A0A354LZF8-F1
#
_entry.id   AF-A0A354LZF8-F1
#
_cell.length_a   1.000
_cell.length_b   1.000
_cell.length_c   1.000
_cell.angle_alpha   90.00
_cell.angle_beta   90.00
_cell.angle_gamma   90.00
#
_symmetry.space_group_name_H-M   'P 1'
#
loop_
_entity.id
_entity.type
_entity.pdbx_description
1 polymer ?
#
loop_
_entity_poly.entity_id
_entity_poly.type
_entity_poly.pdbx_seq_one_letter_code
_entity_poly.pdbx_strand_id
1 'polypeptide(L)'
;MVTFAQFLIKCAKVKNIYMSKTREMLVDVARQLFAKSGLENTTMNDIAIASRKGRRTLYTYFKNKNEIYWAVVESELAHLLQRLKDIANKDLPPEEKLTNYILTRLEAVKETVLRNGTLKAEFFRDIWK
;
A
#
# COMPACT_ATOMS: atom_id res chain seq x y z
N MET A 1 -15.46 -13.58 7.64
CA MET A 1 -15.47 -12.98 9.00
C MET A 1 -14.10 -12.94 9.71
N VAL A 2 -13.11 -13.77 9.37
CA VAL A 2 -11.76 -13.75 10.02
C VAL A 2 -10.80 -12.71 9.37
N THR A 3 -11.13 -12.26 8.17
CA THR A 3 -10.32 -11.45 7.26
C THR A 3 -10.27 -9.97 7.64
N PHE A 4 -11.39 -9.38 8.08
CA PHE A 4 -11.44 -7.95 8.46
C PHE A 4 -10.73 -7.67 9.80
N ALA A 5 -10.79 -8.60 10.75
CA ALA A 5 -10.03 -8.51 11.99
C ALA A 5 -8.52 -8.68 11.74
N GLN A 6 -8.12 -9.59 10.84
CA GLN A 6 -6.72 -9.71 10.39
C GLN A 6 -6.26 -8.45 9.63
N PHE A 7 -7.12 -7.85 8.81
CA PHE A 7 -6.86 -6.57 8.15
C PHE A 7 -6.63 -5.46 9.19
N LEU A 8 -7.52 -5.29 10.17
CA LEU A 8 -7.35 -4.31 11.25
C LEU A 8 -6.11 -4.58 12.12
N ILE A 9 -5.79 -5.84 12.42
CA ILE A 9 -4.57 -6.22 13.19
C ILE A 9 -3.29 -5.96 12.37
N LYS A 10 -3.32 -6.19 11.05
CA LYS A 10 -2.19 -5.92 10.14
C LYS A 10 -2.01 -4.42 9.92
N CYS A 11 -3.10 -3.68 9.78
CA CYS A 11 -3.14 -2.21 9.81
C CYS A 11 -2.69 -1.62 11.16
N ALA A 12 -2.96 -2.28 12.29
CA ALA A 12 -2.49 -1.86 13.62
C ALA A 12 -0.99 -2.17 13.84
N LYS A 13 -0.41 -3.11 13.09
CA LYS A 13 1.03 -3.39 13.05
C LYS A 13 1.77 -2.48 12.05
N VAL A 14 1.48 -1.17 12.05
CA VAL A 14 2.40 -0.16 11.47
C VAL A 14 3.65 -0.03 12.36
N LYS A 15 4.35 -1.14 12.55
CA LYS A 15 5.63 -1.24 13.25
C LYS A 15 6.56 -2.09 12.40
N ASN A 16 7.21 -1.46 11.44
CA ASN A 16 8.66 -1.63 11.21
C ASN A 16 9.18 -0.55 10.25
N ILE A 17 9.81 0.49 10.80
CA ILE A 17 10.48 1.57 10.05
C ILE A 17 11.90 1.16 9.60
N TYR A 18 12.31 -0.10 9.84
CA TYR A 18 13.61 -0.62 9.39
C TYR A 18 13.44 -1.68 8.31
N MET A 19 13.09 -1.24 7.10
CA MET A 19 13.14 -2.09 5.91
C MET A 19 14.39 -1.75 5.10
N SER A 20 14.98 -2.73 4.41
CA SER A 20 16.13 -2.41 3.56
C SER A 20 15.67 -1.48 2.43
N LYS A 21 16.51 -0.51 2.04
CA LYS A 21 16.25 0.36 0.86
C LYS A 21 15.90 -0.45 -0.41
N THR A 22 16.45 -1.65 -0.52
CA THR A 22 16.14 -2.57 -1.62
C THR A 22 14.70 -3.07 -1.52
N ARG A 23 14.22 -3.47 -0.35
CA ARG A 23 12.84 -3.92 -0.16
C ARG A 23 11.84 -2.82 -0.50
N GLU A 24 12.07 -1.59 -0.03
CA GLU A 24 11.21 -0.43 -0.33
C GLU A 24 11.14 -0.16 -1.83
N MET A 25 12.29 -0.18 -2.52
CA MET A 25 12.34 -0.04 -3.97
C MET A 25 11.55 -1.15 -4.69
N LEU A 26 11.67 -2.40 -4.25
CA LEU A 26 10.91 -3.52 -4.82
C LEU A 26 9.40 -3.35 -4.62
N VAL A 27 8.98 -2.84 -3.45
CA VAL A 27 7.57 -2.50 -3.17
C VAL A 27 7.09 -1.39 -4.10
N ASP A 28 7.88 -0.33 -4.29
CA ASP A 28 7.49 0.78 -5.18
C ASP A 28 7.38 0.35 -6.64
N VAL A 29 8.32 -0.46 -7.14
CA VAL A 29 8.26 -1.02 -8.49
C VAL A 29 7.00 -1.89 -8.67
N ALA A 30 6.70 -2.75 -7.69
CA ALA A 30 5.52 -3.59 -7.75
C ALA A 30 4.22 -2.77 -7.71
N ARG A 31 4.16 -1.73 -6.87
CA ARG A 31 3.04 -0.78 -6.82
C ARG A 31 2.78 -0.18 -8.21
N GLN A 32 3.81 0.28 -8.89
CA GLN A 32 3.69 0.85 -10.24
C GLN A 32 3.20 -0.17 -11.28
N LEU A 33 3.70 -1.42 -11.21
CA LEU A 33 3.24 -2.50 -12.10
C LEU A 33 1.79 -2.89 -11.83
N PHE A 34 1.39 -3.03 -10.57
CA PHE A 34 0.00 -3.32 -10.21
C PHE A 34 -0.96 -2.22 -10.68
N ALA A 35 -0.56 -0.95 -10.56
CA ALA A 35 -1.33 0.19 -11.06
C ALA A 35 -1.48 0.17 -12.60
N LYS A 36 -0.42 -0.23 -13.31
CA LYS A 36 -0.38 -0.23 -14.78
C LYS A 36 -1.07 -1.44 -15.41
N SER A 37 -0.85 -2.62 -14.85
CA SER A 37 -1.19 -3.91 -15.47
C SER A 37 -2.20 -4.73 -14.66
N GLY A 38 -2.49 -4.33 -13.42
CA GLY A 38 -3.31 -5.11 -12.49
C GLY A 38 -2.52 -6.18 -11.74
N LEU A 39 -3.08 -6.65 -10.62
CA LEU A 39 -2.45 -7.66 -9.78
C LEU A 39 -2.27 -8.99 -10.53
N GLU A 40 -3.31 -9.44 -11.24
CA GLU A 40 -3.32 -10.73 -11.91
C GLU A 40 -2.36 -10.81 -13.10
N ASN A 41 -2.22 -9.74 -13.87
CA ASN A 41 -1.33 -9.72 -15.03
C ASN A 41 0.13 -9.37 -14.68
N THR A 42 0.45 -9.17 -13.39
CA THR A 42 1.81 -8.87 -12.94
C THR A 42 2.43 -10.12 -12.31
N THR A 43 3.59 -10.56 -12.80
CA THR A 43 4.31 -11.71 -12.25
C THR A 43 5.51 -11.30 -11.39
N MET A 44 6.02 -12.23 -10.57
CA MET A 44 7.28 -12.06 -9.86
C MET A 44 8.46 -11.77 -10.81
N ASN A 45 8.41 -12.31 -12.03
CA ASN A 45 9.44 -12.05 -13.01
C ASN A 45 9.40 -10.62 -13.54
N ASP A 46 8.21 -10.08 -13.79
CA ASP A 46 8.03 -8.72 -14.28
C ASP A 46 8.57 -7.71 -13.27
N ILE A 47 8.31 -7.94 -11.97
CA ILE A 47 8.84 -7.12 -10.87
C ILE A 47 10.38 -7.20 -10.81
N ALA A 48 10.96 -8.39 -10.96
CA ALA A 48 12.42 -8.55 -10.98
C ALA A 48 13.06 -7.78 -12.16
N ILE A 49 12.48 -7.90 -13.36
CA ILE A 49 12.94 -7.20 -14.56
C ILE A 49 12.82 -5.68 -14.38
N ALA A 50 11.64 -5.18 -13.97
CA ALA A 50 11.38 -3.76 -13.81
C ALA A 50 12.25 -3.12 -12.71
N SER A 51 12.57 -3.86 -11.64
CA SER A 51 13.45 -3.39 -10.56
C SER A 51 14.93 -3.43 -10.91
N ARG A 52 15.29 -4.00 -12.07
CA ARG A 52 16.68 -4.27 -12.47
C ARG A 52 17.43 -5.10 -11.42
N LYS A 53 16.72 -6.01 -10.75
CA LYS A 53 17.28 -6.97 -9.77
C LYS A 53 17.09 -8.40 -10.28
N GLY A 54 18.03 -9.28 -9.91
CA GLY A 54 17.89 -10.70 -10.23
C GLY A 54 16.71 -11.34 -9.48
N ARG A 55 16.08 -12.36 -10.07
CA ARG A 55 14.99 -13.12 -9.43
C ARG A 55 15.38 -13.60 -8.03
N ARG A 56 16.61 -14.11 -7.86
CA ARG A 56 17.13 -14.54 -6.55
C ARG A 56 17.09 -13.44 -5.49
N THR A 57 17.41 -12.20 -5.87
CA THR A 57 17.32 -11.04 -4.97
C THR A 57 15.88 -10.75 -4.58
N LEU A 58 14.94 -10.75 -5.54
CA LEU A 58 13.52 -10.55 -5.24
C LEU A 58 13.00 -11.62 -4.26
N TYR A 59 13.31 -12.89 -4.51
CA TYR A 59 12.91 -14.01 -3.66
C TYR A 59 13.59 -14.02 -2.27
N THR A 60 14.67 -13.25 -2.08
CA THR A 60 15.26 -13.04 -0.76
C THR A 60 14.36 -12.16 0.12
N TYR A 61 13.58 -11.26 -0.48
CA TYR A 61 12.70 -10.33 0.23
C TYR A 61 11.24 -10.77 0.27
N PHE A 62 10.77 -11.47 -0.77
CA PHE A 62 9.38 -11.84 -0.93
C PHE A 62 9.24 -13.24 -1.51
N LYS A 63 8.55 -14.13 -0.80
CA LYS A 63 8.38 -15.53 -1.22
C LYS A 63 7.42 -15.66 -2.41
N ASN A 64 6.48 -14.74 -2.55
CA ASN A 64 5.44 -14.77 -3.58
C ASN A 64 4.85 -13.37 -3.84
N LYS A 65 4.04 -13.27 -4.91
CA LYS A 65 3.35 -12.04 -5.33
C LYS A 65 2.46 -11.45 -4.23
N ASN A 66 1.81 -12.32 -3.44
CA ASN A 66 0.89 -11.89 -2.38
C ASN A 66 1.61 -11.18 -1.23
N GLU A 67 2.82 -11.61 -0.86
CA GLU A 67 3.63 -10.89 0.14
C GLU A 67 4.00 -9.48 -0.33
N ILE A 68 4.31 -9.31 -1.62
CA ILE A 68 4.59 -7.99 -2.21
C ILE A 68 3.33 -7.14 -2.22
N TYR A 69 2.20 -7.70 -2.63
CA TYR A 69 0.91 -7.02 -2.61
C TYR A 69 0.58 -6.46 -1.22
N TRP A 70 0.72 -7.27 -0.17
CA TRP A 70 0.48 -6.80 1.19
C TRP A 70 1.47 -5.71 1.62
N ALA A 71 2.74 -5.81 1.21
CA ALA A 71 3.72 -4.78 1.48
C ALA A 71 3.40 -3.45 0.77
N VAL A 72 2.83 -3.50 -0.44
CA VAL A 72 2.31 -2.31 -1.13
C VAL A 72 1.14 -1.71 -0.33
N VAL A 73 0.17 -2.51 0.07
CA VAL A 73 -0.98 -2.05 0.87
C VAL A 73 -0.54 -1.42 2.20
N GLU A 74 0.40 -2.05 2.90
CA GLU A 74 0.99 -1.53 4.15
C GLU A 74 1.70 -0.19 3.91
N SER A 75 2.46 -0.05 2.83
CA SER A 75 3.15 1.19 2.46
C SER A 75 2.17 2.33 2.18
N GLU A 76 1.10 2.08 1.42
CA GLU A 76 0.07 3.07 1.12
C GLU A 76 -0.67 3.53 2.39
N LEU A 77 -1.00 2.58 3.27
CA LEU A 77 -1.65 2.91 4.54
C LEU A 77 -0.73 3.70 5.47
N ALA A 78 0.55 3.34 5.55
CA ALA A 78 1.53 4.07 6.34
C ALA A 78 1.67 5.52 5.85
N HIS A 79 1.70 5.73 4.53
CA HIS A 79 1.75 7.06 3.94
C HIS A 79 0.49 7.89 4.25
N LEU A 80 -0.70 7.28 4.16
CA LEU A 80 -1.95 7.92 4.57
C LEU A 80 -1.95 8.30 6.05
N LEU A 81 -1.57 7.37 6.93
CA LEU A 81 -1.50 7.63 8.36
C LEU A 81 -0.52 8.74 8.70
N GLN A 82 0.61 8.83 7.98
CA GLN A 82 1.56 9.92 8.15
C GLN A 82 0.94 11.26 7.76
N ARG A 83 0.30 11.36 6.57
CA ARG A 83 -0.40 12.58 6.14
C ARG A 83 -1.44 13.04 7.15
N LEU A 84 -2.21 12.10 7.71
CA LEU A 84 -3.24 12.39 8.71
C LEU A 84 -2.64 12.84 10.05
N LYS A 85 -1.53 12.24 10.49
CA LYS A 85 -0.78 12.68 11.68
C LYS A 85 -0.22 14.09 11.49
N ASP A 86 0.33 14.38 10.31
CA ASP A 86 0.88 15.70 10.00
C ASP A 86 -0.21 16.77 10.13
N ILE A 87 -1.42 16.50 9.64
CA ILE A 87 -2.57 17.41 9.79
C ILE A 87 -2.96 17.58 11.27
N ALA A 88 -3.03 16.47 12.02
CA ALA A 88 -3.39 16.52 13.44
C ALA A 88 -2.40 17.36 14.27
N ASN A 89 -1.11 17.30 13.91
CA ASN A 89 -0.02 17.99 14.59
C ASN A 89 0.18 19.45 14.14
N LYS A 90 -0.47 19.91 13.06
CA LYS A 90 -0.39 21.32 12.64
C LYS A 90 -0.95 22.23 13.72
N ASP A 91 -0.47 23.46 13.78
CA ASP A 91 -1.11 24.51 14.58
C ASP A 91 -2.21 25.17 13.74
N LEU A 92 -3.43 24.67 13.86
CA LEU A 92 -4.61 25.10 13.11
C LEU A 92 -5.84 25.05 14.03
N PRO A 93 -6.87 25.88 13.79
CA PRO A 93 -8.15 25.76 14.48
C PRO A 93 -8.73 24.33 14.36
N PRO A 94 -9.41 23.81 15.40
CA PRO A 94 -9.95 22.45 15.38
C PRO A 94 -10.86 22.14 14.17
N GLU A 95 -11.67 23.11 13.75
CA GLU A 95 -12.58 22.99 12.60
C GLU A 95 -11.81 22.83 11.27
N GLU A 96 -10.74 23.60 11.07
CA GLU A 96 -9.86 23.46 9.91
C GLU A 96 -9.10 22.14 9.92
N LYS A 97 -8.63 21.70 11.09
CA LYS A 97 -8.00 20.37 11.24
C LYS A 97 -8.95 19.27 10.82
N LEU A 98 -10.18 19.29 11.33
CA LEU A 98 -11.18 18.26 11.05
C LEU A 98 -11.53 18.25 9.55
N THR A 99 -11.74 19.43 8.96
CA THR A 99 -12.00 19.60 7.54
C THR A 99 -10.87 19.03 6.69
N ASN A 100 -9.63 19.44 6.97
CA ASN A 100 -8.45 18.96 6.24
C ASN A 100 -8.24 17.45 6.41
N TYR A 101 -8.51 16.91 7.60
CA TYR A 101 -8.42 15.49 7.89
C TYR A 101 -9.43 14.69 7.05
N ILE A 102 -10.70 15.13 7.01
CA ILE A 102 -11.76 14.49 6.23
C ILE A 102 -11.45 14.57 4.74
N LEU A 103 -11.08 15.74 4.23
CA LEU A 103 -10.74 15.93 2.81
C LEU A 103 -9.56 15.05 2.40
N THR A 104 -8.48 15.04 3.19
CA THR A 104 -7.30 14.20 2.93
C THR A 104 -7.66 12.72 2.94
N ARG A 105 -8.53 12.29 3.86
CA ARG A 105 -9.00 10.90 3.93
C ARG A 105 -9.84 10.53 2.72
N LEU A 106 -10.74 11.39 2.26
CA LEU A 106 -11.57 11.17 1.07
C LEU A 106 -10.74 11.17 -0.21
N GLU A 107 -9.76 12.07 -0.32
CA GLU A 107 -8.81 12.11 -1.42
C GLU A 107 -7.97 10.83 -1.50
N ALA A 108 -7.48 10.33 -0.37
CA ALA A 108 -6.72 9.08 -0.35
C ALA A 108 -7.53 7.87 -0.85
N VAL A 109 -8.83 7.83 -0.53
CA VAL A 109 -9.76 6.82 -1.08
C VAL A 109 -9.86 6.98 -2.60
N LYS A 110 -10.01 8.22 -3.09
CA LYS A 110 -10.05 8.53 -4.53
C LYS A 110 -8.74 8.16 -5.22
N GLU A 111 -7.58 8.48 -4.65
CA GLU A 111 -6.26 8.11 -5.19
C GLU A 111 -6.08 6.60 -5.25
N THR A 112 -6.51 5.89 -4.21
CA THR A 112 -6.50 4.41 -4.18
C THR A 112 -7.43 3.81 -5.23
N VAL A 113 -8.53 4.50 -5.59
CA VAL A 113 -9.49 4.04 -6.60
C VAL A 113 -9.07 4.44 -8.03
N LEU A 114 -8.40 5.58 -8.21
CA LEU A 114 -8.05 6.14 -9.53
C LEU A 114 -6.62 5.82 -9.99
N ARG A 115 -5.63 5.79 -9.09
CA ARG A 115 -4.23 5.46 -9.45
C ARG A 115 -4.02 3.96 -9.61
N ASN A 116 -4.86 3.15 -8.99
CA ASN A 116 -4.74 1.69 -8.99
C ASN A 116 -5.72 1.04 -9.99
N GLY A 117 -5.50 1.27 -11.28
CA GLY A 117 -6.19 0.50 -12.32
C GLY A 117 -6.20 -1.00 -11.98
N THR A 118 -7.32 -1.68 -12.23
CA THR A 118 -7.56 -3.13 -11.98
C THR A 118 -7.44 -3.68 -10.56
N LEU A 119 -6.89 -2.96 -9.56
CA LEU A 119 -7.08 -3.30 -8.13
C LEU A 119 -8.57 -3.21 -7.69
N LYS A 120 -9.39 -2.63 -8.57
CA LYS A 120 -10.84 -2.40 -8.51
C LYS A 120 -11.72 -3.56 -8.04
N ALA A 121 -11.34 -4.83 -8.24
CA ALA A 121 -12.25 -5.95 -7.96
C ALA A 121 -11.79 -6.83 -6.81
N GLU A 122 -10.49 -7.11 -6.68
CA GLU A 122 -10.00 -8.07 -5.69
C GLU A 122 -9.88 -7.46 -4.30
N PHE A 123 -9.38 -6.22 -4.20
CA PHE A 123 -9.27 -5.51 -2.92
C PHE A 123 -10.64 -5.38 -2.22
N PHE A 124 -11.69 -4.99 -2.95
CA PHE A 124 -13.03 -4.86 -2.37
C PHE A 124 -13.72 -6.22 -2.14
N ARG A 125 -13.44 -7.25 -2.96
CA ARG A 125 -13.95 -8.62 -2.72
C ARG A 125 -13.38 -9.23 -1.45
N ASP A 126 -12.12 -8.98 -1.13
CA ASP A 126 -11.46 -9.54 0.05
C ASP A 126 -11.87 -8.85 1.35
N ILE A 127 -12.29 -7.58 1.29
CA ILE A 127 -12.85 -6.86 2.44
C ILE A 127 -14.22 -7.39 2.86
N TRP A 128 -15.01 -7.93 1.90
CA TRP A 128 -16.40 -8.37 2.12
C TRP A 128 -16.58 -9.90 2.26
N LYS A 129 -15.49 -10.68 2.35
CA LYS A 129 -15.50 -12.09 2.80
C LYS A 129 -15.12 -12.20 4.28
#